data_AF-A0A420ESG1-F1
#
_entry.id   AF-A0A420ESG1-F1
#
_cell.length_a   1.000
_cell.length_b   1.000
_cell.length_c   1.000
_cell.angle_alpha   90.00
_cell.angle_beta   90.00
_cell.angle_gamma   90.00
#
_symmetry.space_group_name_H-M   'P 1'
#
loop_
_entity.id
_entity.type
_entity.pdbx_description
1 polymer ?
#
loop_
_entity_poly.entity_id
_entity_poly.type
_entity_poly.pdbx_seq_one_letter_code
_entity_poly.pdbx_strand_id
1 'polypeptide(L)'
;MRVARRLRAVDLPDPPPPFTAEAWCAAIARQRRRGIHVVARPLNVEIPPGFVYTGQAQDLVVLDAALPPMARTQTLLHEVAHLLLDHQVNVLHEDVDREVEREAEIAADLLALRLARAAQQRLGSPRSSLWPVRGTGLGDGSGWLQRRQADWDLHVLWTTMRSAVPEICLDGPHDGGNEAMSPLGARRARRHRQVVEIHDALRQLRPWYCMDVYLSAQRRAQRNRLDPVAARTIAEAAGIAVALRRKIAGADGDIEASHAEAYMDLPASLRPAAHRLARLSHAMQHSPLVTAEVAKWGSIVTGARPATLTELRPQRGPTLSRAA
;
A
#
# COMPACT_ATOMS: atom_id res chain seq x y z
N MET A 1 25.78 -3.07 -5.77
CA MET A 1 27.00 -2.37 -5.31
C MET A 1 27.35 -1.09 -6.07
N ARG A 2 26.98 -0.93 -7.36
CA ARG A 2 27.17 0.32 -8.14
C ARG A 2 26.38 1.52 -7.58
N VAL A 3 25.07 1.38 -7.37
CA VAL A 3 24.17 2.43 -6.85
C VAL A 3 24.63 2.98 -5.50
N ALA A 4 24.93 2.10 -4.53
CA ALA A 4 25.41 2.52 -3.21
C ALA A 4 26.74 3.30 -3.26
N ARG A 5 27.60 3.02 -4.24
CA ARG A 5 28.85 3.77 -4.45
C ARG A 5 28.56 5.15 -5.04
N ARG A 6 27.64 5.25 -6.01
CA ARG A 6 27.19 6.55 -6.56
C ARG A 6 26.56 7.41 -5.48
N LEU A 7 25.63 6.88 -4.69
CA LEU A 7 25.02 7.63 -3.57
C LEU A 7 26.06 8.12 -2.54
N ARG A 8 27.11 7.33 -2.27
CA ARG A 8 28.21 7.79 -1.40
C ARG A 8 29.01 8.93 -2.03
N ALA A 9 29.18 8.95 -3.35
CA ALA A 9 29.89 10.02 -4.04
C ALA A 9 29.14 11.36 -4.00
N VAL A 10 27.83 11.36 -3.78
CA VAL A 10 27.00 12.57 -3.63
C VAL A 10 27.14 13.21 -2.24
N ASP A 11 27.86 12.57 -1.30
CA ASP A 11 28.17 13.07 0.04
C ASP A 11 26.94 13.56 0.84
N LEU A 12 25.84 12.80 0.81
CA LEU A 12 24.56 13.24 1.40
C LEU A 12 24.65 13.56 2.90
N PRO A 13 23.96 14.62 3.36
CA PRO A 13 23.92 14.96 4.78
C PRO A 13 23.23 13.84 5.56
N ASP A 14 23.55 13.72 6.84
CA ASP A 14 22.80 12.81 7.70
C ASP A 14 21.34 13.25 7.84
N PRO A 15 20.39 12.30 7.92
CA PRO A 15 18.99 12.64 8.13
C PRO A 15 18.80 13.43 9.44
N PRO A 16 18.27 14.67 9.37
CA PRO A 16 18.03 15.47 10.57
C PRO A 16 16.71 15.10 11.25
N PRO A 17 16.52 15.39 12.55
CA PRO A 17 15.19 15.44 13.17
C PRO A 17 14.23 16.34 12.37
N PRO A 18 12.93 16.01 12.26
CA PRO A 18 12.21 14.90 12.90
C PRO A 18 12.40 13.51 12.26
N PHE A 19 13.43 13.31 11.43
CA PHE A 19 13.70 12.04 10.72
C PHE A 19 12.58 11.62 9.77
N THR A 20 11.98 12.62 9.13
CA THR A 20 11.06 12.42 8.00
C THR A 20 11.82 12.56 6.69
N ALA A 21 11.28 11.96 5.62
CA ALA A 21 11.85 12.12 4.29
C ALA A 21 11.83 13.60 3.88
N GLU A 22 10.77 14.34 4.19
CA GLU A 22 10.64 15.77 3.91
C GLU A 22 11.73 16.60 4.62
N ALA A 23 12.00 16.33 5.89
CA ALA A 23 13.05 17.03 6.63
C ALA A 23 14.44 16.74 6.06
N TRP A 24 14.66 15.50 5.61
CA TRP A 24 15.91 15.13 4.97
C TRP A 24 16.05 15.75 3.57
N CYS A 25 14.98 15.83 2.79
CA CYS A 25 14.95 16.55 1.52
C CYS A 25 15.33 18.02 1.72
N ALA A 26 14.82 18.68 2.76
CA ALA A 26 15.21 20.05 3.08
C ALA A 26 16.71 20.18 3.43
N ALA A 27 17.29 19.20 4.12
CA ALA A 27 18.74 19.18 4.38
C ALA A 27 19.56 18.95 3.10
N ILE A 28 19.13 18.01 2.25
CA ILE A 28 19.74 17.75 0.93
C ILE A 28 19.70 19.01 0.06
N ALA A 29 18.56 19.69 0.00
CA ALA A 29 18.38 20.93 -0.77
C ALA A 29 19.36 22.03 -0.32
N ARG A 30 19.52 22.22 0.99
CA ARG A 30 20.49 23.17 1.55
C ARG A 30 21.93 22.83 1.14
N GLN A 31 22.32 21.56 1.23
CA GLN A 31 23.67 21.14 0.86
C GLN A 31 23.94 21.29 -0.64
N ARG A 32 22.97 20.93 -1.49
CA ARG A 32 23.05 21.11 -2.95
C ARG A 32 23.03 22.58 -3.38
N ARG A 33 22.67 23.51 -2.47
CA ARG A 33 22.40 24.93 -2.76
C ARG A 33 21.37 25.08 -3.89
N ARG A 34 20.40 24.17 -3.93
CA ARG A 34 19.32 24.11 -4.92
C ARG A 34 18.05 23.61 -4.23
N GLY A 35 16.96 24.37 -4.35
CA GLY A 35 15.71 24.09 -3.65
C GLY A 35 15.09 22.77 -4.11
N ILE A 36 14.53 22.00 -3.15
CA ILE A 36 13.64 20.87 -3.42
C ILE A 36 12.32 21.21 -2.74
N HIS A 37 11.28 21.48 -3.51
CA HIS A 37 9.94 21.75 -2.98
C HIS A 37 9.09 20.49 -3.13
N VAL A 38 8.63 19.96 -2.00
CA VAL A 38 7.74 18.80 -1.98
C VAL A 38 6.30 19.27 -1.85
N VAL A 39 5.45 18.88 -2.78
CA VAL A 39 4.02 19.25 -2.80
C VAL A 39 3.18 17.99 -2.87
N ALA A 40 2.19 17.89 -1.99
CA ALA A 40 1.15 16.86 -2.05
C ALA A 40 -0.05 17.38 -2.85
N ARG A 41 -0.49 16.67 -3.88
CA ARG A 41 -1.75 16.97 -4.60
C ARG A 41 -2.49 15.69 -4.93
N PRO A 42 -3.83 15.68 -4.97
CA PRO A 42 -4.55 14.53 -5.49
C PRO A 42 -4.11 14.26 -6.93
N LEU A 43 -3.57 13.06 -7.19
CA LEU A 43 -3.26 12.61 -8.55
C LEU A 43 -4.27 11.54 -8.97
N ASN A 44 -4.69 11.57 -10.24
CA ASN A 44 -5.50 10.50 -10.79
C ASN A 44 -4.66 9.21 -10.92
N VAL A 45 -5.30 8.06 -11.15
CA VAL A 45 -4.59 6.77 -11.22
C VAL A 45 -3.71 6.61 -12.45
N GLU A 46 -3.92 7.42 -13.49
CA GLU A 46 -3.16 7.38 -14.75
C GLU A 46 -1.79 8.05 -14.61
N ILE A 47 -1.66 9.01 -13.69
CA ILE A 47 -0.39 9.64 -13.37
C ILE A 47 0.40 8.75 -12.38
N PRO A 48 1.74 8.67 -12.47
CA PRO A 48 2.57 8.05 -11.44
C PRO A 48 2.28 8.57 -10.02
N PRO A 49 2.53 7.76 -8.98
CA PRO A 49 2.27 8.14 -7.58
C PRO A 49 3.09 9.36 -7.11
N GLY A 50 4.20 9.66 -7.80
CA GLY A 50 4.94 10.89 -7.68
C GLY A 50 5.74 11.14 -8.95
N PHE A 51 6.20 12.38 -9.11
CA PHE A 51 7.09 12.77 -10.19
C PHE A 51 7.89 14.00 -9.79
N VAL A 52 9.03 14.19 -10.45
CA VAL A 52 9.89 15.36 -10.28
C VAL A 52 9.88 16.27 -11.50
N TYR A 53 9.83 17.58 -11.25
CA TYR A 53 10.04 18.63 -12.24
C TYR A 53 11.29 19.42 -11.88
N THR A 54 12.31 19.34 -12.74
CA THR A 54 13.56 20.08 -12.58
C THR A 54 13.42 21.46 -13.22
N GLY A 55 13.17 22.49 -12.41
CA GLY A 55 13.07 23.88 -12.89
C GLY A 55 14.43 24.55 -13.10
N GLN A 56 14.46 25.84 -13.43
CA GLN A 56 15.74 26.56 -13.54
C GLN A 56 16.39 26.82 -12.18
N ALA A 57 15.61 27.26 -11.18
CA ALA A 57 16.11 27.63 -9.85
C ALA A 57 15.88 26.57 -8.77
N GLN A 58 14.89 25.70 -8.95
CA GLN A 58 14.47 24.74 -7.93
C GLN A 58 13.85 23.49 -8.58
N ASP A 59 13.94 22.38 -7.86
CA ASP A 59 13.30 21.12 -8.19
C ASP A 59 11.95 21.05 -7.46
N LEU A 60 10.90 20.61 -8.14
CA LEU A 60 9.56 20.40 -7.58
C LEU A 60 9.26 18.91 -7.60
N VAL A 61 9.04 18.31 -6.43
CA VAL A 61 8.59 16.93 -6.30
C VAL A 61 7.10 16.94 -5.98
N VAL A 62 6.29 16.41 -6.88
CA VAL A 62 4.85 16.26 -6.70
C VAL A 62 4.57 14.82 -6.26
N LEU A 63 3.83 14.67 -5.17
CA LEU A 63 3.40 13.37 -4.65
C LEU A 63 1.89 13.32 -4.63
N ASP A 64 1.32 12.15 -4.93
CA ASP A 64 -0.09 11.91 -4.71
C ASP A 64 -0.41 12.10 -3.22
N ALA A 65 -1.26 13.09 -2.93
CA ALA A 65 -1.71 13.43 -1.58
C ALA A 65 -2.45 12.27 -0.93
N ALA A 66 -2.94 11.35 -1.75
CA ALA A 66 -3.50 10.12 -1.27
C ALA A 66 -2.38 9.32 -0.55
N LEU A 67 -1.22 9.03 -1.13
CA LEU A 67 -0.25 8.02 -0.63
C LEU A 67 -0.10 7.87 0.91
N PRO A 68 -0.16 6.63 1.44
CA PRO A 68 0.04 6.41 2.87
C PRO A 68 1.49 6.71 3.26
N PRO A 69 1.79 7.05 4.53
CA PRO A 69 3.09 7.62 4.90
C PRO A 69 4.33 6.83 4.48
N MET A 70 4.27 5.49 4.49
CA MET A 70 5.39 4.67 4.03
C MET A 70 5.55 4.66 2.51
N ALA A 71 4.45 4.56 1.75
CA ALA A 71 4.51 4.66 0.29
C ALA A 71 4.92 6.07 -0.12
N ARG A 72 4.35 7.10 0.51
CA ARG A 72 4.75 8.50 0.34
C ARG A 72 6.24 8.71 0.58
N THR A 73 6.78 8.13 1.66
CA THR A 73 8.21 8.18 1.97
C THR A 73 9.03 7.52 0.86
N GLN A 74 8.63 6.33 0.41
CA GLN A 74 9.32 5.62 -0.67
C GLN A 74 9.27 6.40 -1.98
N THR A 75 8.10 6.86 -2.40
CA THR A 75 7.90 7.69 -3.60
C THR A 75 8.76 8.96 -3.52
N LEU A 76 8.73 9.69 -2.40
CA LEU A 76 9.57 10.87 -2.23
C LEU A 76 11.07 10.55 -2.37
N LEU A 77 11.53 9.48 -1.73
CA LEU A 77 12.94 9.08 -1.81
C LEU A 77 13.33 8.54 -3.19
N HIS A 78 12.39 7.97 -3.94
CA HIS A 78 12.53 7.60 -5.34
C HIS A 78 12.72 8.83 -6.23
N GLU A 79 11.83 9.82 -6.14
CA GLU A 79 11.95 11.06 -6.90
C GLU A 79 13.25 11.81 -6.57
N VAL A 80 13.63 11.83 -5.30
CA VAL A 80 14.90 12.42 -4.87
C VAL A 80 16.09 11.59 -5.37
N ALA A 81 15.98 10.27 -5.44
CA ALA A 81 17.05 9.44 -6.00
C ALA A 81 17.36 9.81 -7.45
N HIS A 82 16.34 10.12 -8.26
CA HIS A 82 16.56 10.64 -9.62
C HIS A 82 17.38 11.93 -9.61
N LEU A 83 17.03 12.89 -8.75
CA LEU A 83 17.78 14.16 -8.61
C LEU A 83 19.22 13.95 -8.15
N LEU A 84 19.45 13.01 -7.22
CA LEU A 84 20.78 12.75 -6.65
C LEU A 84 21.69 11.98 -7.60
N LEU A 85 21.12 11.14 -8.46
CA LEU A 85 21.85 10.34 -9.42
C LEU A 85 21.95 11.02 -10.79
N ASP A 86 21.44 12.24 -10.93
CA ASP A 86 21.41 13.02 -12.17
C ASP A 86 20.69 12.28 -13.30
N HIS A 87 19.57 11.63 -12.96
CA HIS A 87 18.70 11.00 -13.93
C HIS A 87 17.85 12.07 -14.62
N GLN A 88 17.84 12.07 -15.95
CA GLN A 88 16.97 12.93 -16.75
C GLN A 88 15.55 12.35 -16.71
N VAL A 89 14.68 12.93 -15.88
CA VAL A 89 13.28 12.51 -15.76
C VAL A 89 12.39 13.64 -16.27
N ASN A 90 11.60 13.38 -17.31
CA ASN A 90 10.60 14.32 -17.82
C ASN A 90 9.21 13.93 -17.31
N VAL A 91 8.40 14.96 -17.04
CA VAL A 91 7.20 15.03 -16.18
C VAL A 91 6.09 13.99 -16.44
N LEU A 92 6.11 13.25 -17.56
CA LEU A 92 4.99 12.38 -17.97
C LEU A 92 5.40 10.98 -18.49
N HIS A 93 6.63 10.53 -18.25
CA HIS A 93 7.08 9.12 -18.36
C HIS A 93 6.49 8.28 -19.51
N GLU A 94 6.60 8.71 -20.78
CA GLU A 94 6.35 7.78 -21.88
C GLU A 94 7.56 6.85 -22.15
N ASP A 95 8.80 7.23 -21.79
CA ASP A 95 9.99 6.38 -22.04
C ASP A 95 11.15 6.67 -21.06
N VAL A 96 11.03 6.34 -19.76
CA VAL A 96 12.23 6.26 -18.90
C VAL A 96 12.86 4.87 -19.02
N ASP A 97 14.17 4.84 -19.24
CA ASP A 97 14.94 3.61 -19.29
C ASP A 97 14.71 2.76 -18.02
N ARG A 98 14.32 1.50 -18.21
CA ARG A 98 14.09 0.55 -17.11
C ARG A 98 15.30 0.40 -16.19
N GLU A 99 16.53 0.54 -16.70
CA GLU A 99 17.73 0.51 -15.85
C GLU A 99 17.79 1.73 -14.93
N VAL A 100 17.40 2.91 -15.43
CA VAL A 100 17.37 4.18 -14.68
C VAL A 100 16.32 4.13 -13.57
N GLU A 101 15.11 3.67 -13.89
CA GLU A 101 14.03 3.42 -12.91
C GLU A 101 14.47 2.44 -11.82
N ARG A 102 15.05 1.30 -12.23
CA ARG A 102 15.55 0.30 -11.30
C ARG A 102 16.67 0.83 -10.39
N GLU A 103 17.52 1.70 -10.92
CA GLU A 103 18.57 2.32 -10.13
C GLU A 103 18.02 3.32 -9.11
N ALA A 104 17.03 4.15 -9.49
CA ALA A 104 16.32 5.04 -8.58
C ALA A 104 15.61 4.26 -7.46
N GLU A 105 14.97 3.15 -7.79
CA GLU A 105 14.35 2.24 -6.81
C GLU A 105 15.35 1.70 -5.77
N ILE A 106 16.49 1.16 -6.23
CA ILE A 106 17.53 0.65 -5.34
C ILE A 106 18.09 1.77 -4.45
N ALA A 107 18.21 2.98 -5.01
CA ALA A 107 18.65 4.14 -4.27
C ALA A 107 17.62 4.58 -3.21
N ALA A 108 16.34 4.61 -3.53
CA ALA A 108 15.26 4.89 -2.59
C ALA A 108 15.27 3.91 -1.41
N ASP A 109 15.42 2.61 -1.67
CA ASP A 109 15.58 1.56 -0.65
C ASP A 109 16.77 1.84 0.29
N LEU A 110 17.90 2.26 -0.26
CA LEU A 110 19.11 2.61 0.50
C LEU A 110 18.93 3.87 1.34
N LEU A 111 18.24 4.88 0.80
CA LEU A 111 17.94 6.12 1.49
C LEU A 111 16.95 5.84 2.65
N ALA A 112 15.86 5.11 2.40
CA ALA A 112 14.87 4.74 3.41
C ALA A 112 15.53 3.98 4.57
N LEU A 113 16.47 3.09 4.25
CA LEU A 113 17.32 2.41 5.23
C LEU A 113 18.14 3.37 6.09
N ARG A 114 18.81 4.34 5.47
CA ARG A 114 19.64 5.33 6.19
C ARG A 114 18.77 6.20 7.09
N LEU A 115 17.62 6.65 6.61
CA LEU A 115 16.63 7.40 7.38
C LEU A 115 16.17 6.62 8.62
N ALA A 116 15.78 5.35 8.43
CA ALA A 116 15.33 4.49 9.52
C ALA A 116 16.42 4.23 10.57
N ARG A 117 17.69 4.06 10.15
CA ARG A 117 18.82 3.90 11.07
C ARG A 117 19.09 5.17 11.88
N ALA A 118 19.06 6.34 11.24
CA ALA A 118 19.27 7.61 11.91
C ALA A 118 18.20 7.88 12.99
N ALA A 119 16.93 7.59 12.68
CA ALA A 119 15.84 7.69 13.64
C ALA A 119 16.04 6.78 14.88
N GLN A 120 16.55 5.56 14.67
CA GLN A 120 16.79 4.60 15.74
C GLN A 120 17.96 4.98 16.67
N GLN A 121 19.04 5.54 16.12
CA GLN A 121 20.23 5.90 16.89
C GLN A 121 19.96 7.03 17.90
N ARG A 122 19.04 7.94 17.60
CA ARG A 122 18.77 9.13 18.44
C ARG A 122 17.71 8.94 19.52
N LEU A 123 16.81 7.96 19.36
CA LEU A 123 15.79 7.65 20.39
C LEU A 123 16.38 7.10 21.69
N GLY A 124 17.70 6.90 21.79
CA GLY A 124 18.36 6.45 23.03
C GLY A 124 17.82 5.13 23.57
N SER A 125 17.08 4.38 22.75
CA SER A 125 16.33 3.21 23.20
C SER A 125 17.32 2.17 23.74
N PRO A 126 17.23 1.78 25.03
CA PRO A 126 18.11 0.80 25.62
C PRO A 126 17.76 -0.56 25.02
N ARG A 127 18.36 -0.92 23.87
CA ARG A 127 18.08 -2.20 23.19
C ARG A 127 16.61 -2.61 23.30
N SER A 128 15.67 -1.67 23.12
CA SER A 128 14.25 -1.99 23.24
C SER A 128 13.85 -2.77 21.99
N SER A 129 14.15 -4.06 22.03
CA SER A 129 13.45 -5.16 21.38
C SER A 129 13.08 -4.96 19.90
N LEU A 130 14.04 -4.50 19.08
CA LEU A 130 14.02 -4.74 17.64
C LEU A 130 14.73 -6.04 17.22
N TRP A 131 15.23 -6.82 18.19
CA TRP A 131 15.73 -8.18 17.98
C TRP A 131 15.43 -9.03 19.21
N PRO A 132 14.88 -10.25 19.11
CA PRO A 132 15.27 -11.25 20.07
C PRO A 132 16.77 -11.47 19.82
N VAL A 133 17.61 -11.21 20.83
CA VAL A 133 18.77 -12.10 21.09
C VAL A 133 18.33 -13.49 20.70
N ARG A 134 19.10 -14.27 19.92
CA ARG A 134 18.81 -15.70 19.70
C ARG A 134 18.40 -16.26 21.04
N GLY A 135 17.09 -16.43 21.23
CA GLY A 135 16.55 -16.97 22.44
C GLY A 135 16.89 -18.42 22.34
N THR A 136 18.01 -18.81 22.93
CA THR A 136 18.28 -20.18 23.34
C THR A 136 17.35 -20.53 24.51
N GLY A 137 16.05 -20.26 24.34
CA GLY A 137 14.99 -20.46 25.31
C GLY A 137 13.87 -21.20 24.60
N LEU A 138 13.70 -22.46 24.96
CA LEU A 138 12.78 -23.44 24.42
C LEU A 138 11.29 -23.12 24.71
N GLY A 139 10.83 -21.87 24.50
CA GLY A 139 9.50 -21.43 24.99
C GLY A 139 8.63 -20.48 24.12
N ASP A 140 9.08 -19.95 22.97
CA ASP A 140 8.29 -18.97 22.16
C ASP A 140 7.72 -19.55 20.85
N GLY A 141 7.06 -20.71 20.92
CA GLY A 141 6.50 -21.39 19.75
C GLY A 141 5.32 -20.65 19.09
N SER A 142 4.45 -20.02 19.89
CA SER A 142 3.25 -19.33 19.41
C SER A 142 3.56 -18.00 18.71
N GLY A 143 4.52 -17.22 19.23
CA GLY A 143 4.96 -15.97 18.61
C GLY A 143 5.61 -16.19 17.25
N TRP A 144 6.35 -17.30 17.07
CA TRP A 144 6.93 -17.65 15.77
C TRP A 144 5.85 -18.01 14.74
N LEU A 145 4.85 -18.80 15.12
CA LEU A 145 3.74 -19.17 14.24
C LEU A 145 2.93 -17.94 13.81
N GLN A 146 2.61 -17.04 14.73
CA GLN A 146 1.90 -15.79 14.40
C GLN A 146 2.69 -14.90 13.45
N ARG A 147 4.00 -14.79 13.65
CA ARG A 147 4.89 -14.04 12.73
C ARG A 147 4.94 -14.66 11.34
N ARG A 148 5.01 -16.00 11.27
CA ARG A 148 5.00 -16.73 10.00
C ARG A 148 3.66 -16.61 9.28
N GLN A 149 2.55 -16.66 10.02
CA GLN A 149 1.22 -16.44 9.48
C GLN A 149 1.07 -15.03 8.91
N ALA A 150 1.52 -14.00 9.63
CA ALA A 150 1.46 -12.63 9.13
C ALA A 150 2.29 -12.43 7.86
N ASP A 151 3.46 -13.06 7.76
CA ASP A 151 4.28 -13.03 6.55
C ASP A 151 3.62 -13.77 5.38
N TRP A 152 2.96 -14.91 5.66
CA TRP A 152 2.17 -15.64 4.68
C TRP A 152 0.99 -14.80 4.18
N ASP A 153 0.19 -14.24 5.10
CA ASP A 153 -0.99 -13.42 4.77
C ASP A 153 -0.58 -12.19 3.94
N LEU A 154 0.51 -11.52 4.29
CA LEU A 154 1.06 -10.42 3.49
C LEU A 154 1.46 -10.89 2.09
N HIS A 155 2.13 -12.03 1.99
CA HIS A 155 2.54 -12.59 0.70
C HIS A 155 1.34 -12.98 -0.17
N VAL A 156 0.29 -13.57 0.41
CA VAL A 156 -0.95 -13.88 -0.32
C VAL A 156 -1.58 -12.60 -0.87
N LEU A 157 -1.70 -11.55 -0.06
CA LEU A 157 -2.25 -10.27 -0.52
C LEU A 157 -1.41 -9.69 -1.65
N TRP A 158 -0.10 -9.69 -1.50
CA TRP A 158 0.83 -9.23 -2.53
C TRP A 158 0.64 -9.98 -3.84
N THR A 159 0.59 -11.32 -3.81
CA THR A 159 0.37 -12.14 -5.00
C THR A 159 -1.01 -11.88 -5.62
N THR A 160 -2.06 -11.77 -4.82
CA THR A 160 -3.41 -11.43 -5.31
C THR A 160 -3.43 -10.06 -6.00
N MET A 161 -2.79 -9.05 -5.41
CA MET A 161 -2.68 -7.71 -5.98
C MET A 161 -1.90 -7.73 -7.30
N ARG A 162 -0.76 -8.42 -7.33
CA ARG A 162 0.07 -8.59 -8.53
C ARG A 162 -0.68 -9.26 -9.68
N SER A 163 -1.52 -10.26 -9.39
CA SER A 163 -2.33 -10.90 -10.42
C SER A 163 -3.44 -9.99 -10.97
N ALA A 164 -4.00 -9.10 -10.14
CA ALA A 164 -5.10 -8.23 -10.55
C ALA A 164 -4.63 -6.89 -11.16
N VAL A 165 -3.43 -6.45 -10.81
CA VAL A 165 -2.83 -5.17 -11.23
C VAL A 165 -1.36 -5.42 -11.57
N PRO A 166 -1.05 -6.12 -12.68
CA PRO A 166 0.33 -6.48 -13.01
C PRO A 166 1.27 -5.27 -13.18
N GLU A 167 0.71 -4.09 -13.46
CA GLU A 167 1.43 -2.83 -13.65
C GLU A 167 2.12 -2.32 -12.36
N ILE A 168 1.72 -2.81 -11.18
CA ILE A 168 2.36 -2.45 -9.89
C ILE A 168 3.72 -3.10 -9.70
N CYS A 169 4.03 -4.13 -10.50
CA CYS A 169 5.24 -4.90 -10.34
C CYS A 169 6.39 -4.17 -10.99
N LEU A 170 7.14 -3.50 -10.13
CA LEU A 170 8.35 -2.76 -10.46
C LEU A 170 9.46 -3.68 -11.01
N ASP A 171 9.37 -4.99 -10.77
CA ASP A 171 10.08 -6.01 -11.55
C ASP A 171 9.08 -6.67 -12.52
N GLY A 172 9.27 -6.46 -13.83
CA GLY A 172 8.53 -7.16 -14.88
C GLY A 172 8.58 -8.70 -14.75
N PRO A 173 7.92 -9.46 -15.66
CA PRO A 173 7.97 -10.92 -15.60
C PRO A 173 9.41 -11.40 -15.46
N HIS A 174 9.65 -12.24 -14.44
CA HIS A 174 10.96 -12.76 -14.07
C HIS A 174 11.54 -13.60 -15.20
N ASP A 175 12.31 -12.97 -16.09
CA ASP A 175 13.29 -13.69 -16.88
C ASP A 175 14.49 -13.99 -15.98
N GLY A 176 14.49 -15.20 -15.42
CA GLY A 176 15.70 -15.88 -14.98
C GLY A 176 16.41 -15.33 -13.74
N GLY A 177 16.06 -15.87 -12.57
CA GLY A 177 17.08 -16.38 -11.64
C GLY A 177 17.87 -15.40 -10.78
N ASN A 178 17.60 -14.09 -10.80
CA ASN A 178 18.27 -13.15 -9.89
C ASN A 178 17.29 -12.57 -8.87
N GLU A 179 17.22 -13.21 -7.69
CA GLU A 179 16.90 -12.54 -6.42
C GLU A 179 17.98 -11.47 -6.16
N ALA A 180 17.96 -10.38 -6.94
CA ALA A 180 18.98 -9.37 -6.93
C ALA A 180 18.82 -8.47 -5.69
N MET A 181 19.47 -8.90 -4.60
CA MET A 181 20.12 -8.07 -3.58
C MET A 181 19.51 -6.66 -3.36
N SER A 182 18.33 -6.59 -2.76
CA SER A 182 18.00 -5.36 -2.03
C SER A 182 18.91 -5.30 -0.77
N PRO A 183 19.56 -4.15 -0.52
CA PRO A 183 20.54 -3.96 0.56
C PRO A 183 19.93 -4.06 1.98
N LEU A 184 18.61 -4.21 2.09
CA LEU A 184 17.85 -4.50 3.31
C LEU A 184 18.05 -5.93 3.85
N GLY A 185 18.69 -6.82 3.08
CA GLY A 185 18.76 -8.25 3.35
C GLY A 185 17.46 -8.96 2.91
N ALA A 186 17.58 -10.17 2.37
CA ALA A 186 16.55 -10.80 1.52
C ALA A 186 15.11 -10.80 2.06
N ARG A 187 14.92 -10.92 3.38
CA ARG A 187 13.56 -10.96 3.99
C ARG A 187 12.98 -9.58 4.30
N ARG A 188 13.79 -8.63 4.79
CA ARG A 188 13.30 -7.28 5.14
C ARG A 188 13.10 -6.42 3.91
N ALA A 189 13.99 -6.57 2.94
CA ALA A 189 13.86 -6.09 1.58
C ALA A 189 12.49 -6.47 1.00
N ARG A 190 12.23 -7.78 0.99
CA ARG A 190 10.99 -8.34 0.45
C ARG A 190 9.77 -7.78 1.15
N ARG A 191 9.78 -7.72 2.49
CA ARG A 191 8.64 -7.17 3.23
C ARG A 191 8.41 -5.68 2.96
N HIS A 192 9.47 -4.88 2.90
CA HIS A 192 9.38 -3.47 2.53
C HIS A 192 8.75 -3.31 1.15
N ARG A 193 9.31 -4.03 0.16
CA ARG A 193 8.85 -4.03 -1.21
C ARG A 193 7.39 -4.46 -1.35
N GLN A 194 7.00 -5.55 -0.71
CA GLN A 194 5.63 -6.05 -0.73
C GLN A 194 4.64 -5.01 -0.20
N VAL A 195 4.96 -4.32 0.89
CA VAL A 195 4.06 -3.31 1.46
C VAL A 195 3.93 -2.10 0.52
N VAL A 196 5.02 -1.64 -0.09
CA VAL A 196 5.00 -0.56 -1.09
C VAL A 196 4.15 -0.97 -2.30
N GLU A 197 4.44 -2.11 -2.92
CA GLU A 197 3.72 -2.58 -4.11
C GLU A 197 2.24 -2.85 -3.83
N ILE A 198 1.89 -3.36 -2.64
CA ILE A 198 0.47 -3.48 -2.24
C ILE A 198 -0.17 -2.09 -2.15
N HIS A 199 0.50 -1.08 -1.63
CA HIS A 199 -0.06 0.27 -1.57
C HIS A 199 -0.24 0.89 -2.96
N ASP A 200 0.68 0.65 -3.89
CA ASP A 200 0.52 1.07 -5.28
C ASP A 200 -0.65 0.35 -5.95
N ALA A 201 -0.85 -0.94 -5.67
CA ALA A 201 -2.03 -1.67 -6.12
C ALA A 201 -3.33 -1.10 -5.58
N LEU A 202 -3.36 -0.80 -4.28
CA LEU A 202 -4.53 -0.21 -3.63
C LEU A 202 -4.86 1.16 -4.23
N ARG A 203 -3.84 1.95 -4.61
CA ARG A 203 -4.00 3.21 -5.35
C ARG A 203 -4.62 2.95 -6.72
N GLN A 204 -4.07 2.02 -7.51
CA GLN A 204 -4.60 1.70 -8.83
C GLN A 204 -6.01 1.10 -8.78
N LEU A 205 -6.37 0.41 -7.69
CA LEU A 205 -7.73 -0.14 -7.49
C LEU A 205 -8.79 0.90 -7.16
N ARG A 206 -8.40 2.16 -6.87
CA ARG A 206 -9.32 3.24 -6.47
C ARG A 206 -10.60 3.31 -7.31
N PRO A 207 -10.55 3.31 -8.66
CA PRO A 207 -11.75 3.46 -9.48
C PRO A 207 -12.81 2.38 -9.26
N TRP A 208 -12.45 1.24 -8.68
CA TRP A 208 -13.38 0.14 -8.40
C TRP A 208 -13.89 0.10 -6.95
N TYR A 209 -13.39 0.99 -6.07
CA TYR A 209 -13.90 1.11 -4.71
C TYR A 209 -15.30 1.72 -4.68
N CYS A 210 -16.09 1.26 -3.72
CA CYS A 210 -17.45 1.74 -3.53
C CYS A 210 -17.71 1.95 -2.03
N MET A 211 -18.04 3.19 -1.66
CA MET A 211 -18.29 3.55 -0.27
C MET A 211 -19.48 2.78 0.33
N ASP A 212 -20.48 2.42 -0.49
CA ASP A 212 -21.60 1.61 -0.02
C ASP A 212 -21.18 0.20 0.41
N VAL A 213 -20.14 -0.38 -0.21
CA VAL A 213 -19.56 -1.66 0.23
C VAL A 213 -18.97 -1.50 1.61
N TYR A 214 -18.16 -0.45 1.83
CA TYR A 214 -17.55 -0.15 3.12
C TYR A 214 -18.61 0.05 4.21
N LEU A 215 -19.60 0.92 3.97
CA LEU A 215 -20.66 1.22 4.94
C LEU A 215 -21.58 0.01 5.19
N SER A 216 -21.83 -0.84 4.18
CA SER A 216 -22.56 -2.09 4.31
C SER A 216 -21.80 -3.07 5.21
N ALA A 217 -20.50 -3.28 4.93
CA ALA A 217 -19.62 -4.16 5.69
C ALA A 217 -19.44 -3.68 7.15
N GLN A 218 -19.27 -2.37 7.37
CA GLN A 218 -19.16 -1.77 8.69
C GLN A 218 -20.42 -1.99 9.52
N ARG A 219 -21.61 -1.73 8.95
CA ARG A 219 -22.89 -2.01 9.61
C ARG A 219 -23.05 -3.49 9.93
N ARG A 220 -22.64 -4.38 9.03
CA ARG A 220 -22.67 -5.83 9.26
C ARG A 220 -21.75 -6.23 10.42
N ALA A 221 -20.52 -5.72 10.46
CA ALA A 221 -19.58 -5.97 11.53
C ALA A 221 -20.09 -5.48 12.89
N GLN A 222 -20.69 -4.28 12.93
CA GLN A 222 -21.30 -3.73 14.14
C GLN A 222 -22.47 -4.58 14.65
N ARG A 223 -23.35 -5.08 13.77
CA ARG A 223 -24.44 -6.01 14.16
C ARG A 223 -23.90 -7.32 14.76
N ASN A 224 -22.73 -7.75 14.32
CA ASN A 224 -22.02 -8.91 14.88
C ASN A 224 -21.17 -8.55 16.11
N ARG A 225 -21.31 -7.33 16.64
CA ARG A 225 -20.65 -6.84 17.87
C ARG A 225 -19.12 -6.95 17.82
N LEU A 226 -18.53 -6.85 16.64
CA LEU A 226 -17.07 -6.72 16.51
C LEU A 226 -16.62 -5.39 17.11
N ASP A 227 -15.43 -5.39 17.72
CA ASP A 227 -14.82 -4.15 18.20
C ASP A 227 -14.55 -3.17 17.03
N PRO A 228 -14.38 -1.87 17.30
CA PRO A 228 -14.22 -0.87 16.24
C PRO A 228 -13.05 -1.12 15.27
N VAL A 229 -11.94 -1.71 15.76
CA VAL A 229 -10.76 -1.99 14.94
C VAL A 229 -11.01 -3.19 14.02
N ALA A 230 -11.61 -4.25 14.55
CA ALA A 230 -12.04 -5.40 13.76
C ALA A 230 -13.10 -5.00 12.72
N ALA A 231 -14.10 -4.21 13.12
CA ALA A 231 -15.15 -3.73 12.22
C ALA A 231 -14.59 -2.90 11.05
N ARG A 232 -13.63 -2.01 11.33
CA ARG A 232 -12.92 -1.26 10.28
C ARG A 232 -12.12 -2.19 9.36
N THR A 233 -11.38 -3.16 9.93
CA THR A 233 -10.60 -4.14 9.16
C THR A 233 -11.49 -4.95 8.22
N ILE A 234 -12.66 -5.40 8.68
CA ILE A 234 -13.65 -6.11 7.85
C ILE A 234 -14.18 -5.21 6.73
N ALA A 235 -14.52 -3.95 7.04
CA ALA A 235 -15.06 -3.03 6.04
C ALA A 235 -14.07 -2.73 4.91
N GLU A 236 -12.80 -2.54 5.26
CA GLU A 236 -11.72 -2.32 4.30
C GLU A 236 -11.43 -3.58 3.48
N ALA A 237 -11.32 -4.75 4.13
CA ALA A 237 -11.11 -6.03 3.46
C ALA A 237 -12.23 -6.32 2.46
N ALA A 238 -13.49 -6.03 2.81
CA ALA A 238 -14.63 -6.17 1.90
C ALA A 238 -14.55 -5.21 0.71
N GLY A 239 -14.19 -3.94 0.95
CA GLY A 239 -13.98 -2.96 -0.11
C GLY A 239 -12.91 -3.40 -1.11
N ILE A 240 -11.75 -3.84 -0.61
CA ILE A 240 -10.64 -4.37 -1.41
C ILE A 240 -11.09 -5.58 -2.23
N ALA A 241 -11.73 -6.57 -1.59
CA ALA A 241 -12.13 -7.81 -2.25
C ALA A 241 -13.17 -7.57 -3.37
N VAL A 242 -14.13 -6.66 -3.15
CA VAL A 242 -15.11 -6.29 -4.17
C VAL A 242 -14.45 -5.50 -5.31
N ALA A 243 -13.56 -4.55 -5.00
CA ALA A 243 -12.83 -3.78 -6.00
C ALA A 243 -11.96 -4.67 -6.89
N LEU A 244 -11.21 -5.61 -6.30
CA LEU A 244 -10.44 -6.62 -7.03
C LEU A 244 -11.32 -7.43 -7.97
N ARG A 245 -12.47 -7.92 -7.48
CA ARG A 245 -13.39 -8.72 -8.29
C ARG A 245 -13.97 -7.92 -9.47
N ARG A 246 -14.28 -6.64 -9.26
CA ARG A 246 -14.75 -5.73 -10.31
C ARG A 246 -13.70 -5.51 -11.39
N LYS A 247 -12.46 -5.19 -11.00
CA LYS A 247 -11.34 -5.01 -11.93
C LYS A 247 -11.09 -6.30 -12.74
N ILE A 248 -11.02 -7.45 -12.07
CA ILE A 248 -10.81 -8.76 -12.73
C ILE A 248 -11.95 -9.09 -13.70
N ALA A 249 -13.18 -8.71 -13.37
CA ALA A 249 -14.34 -8.91 -14.24
C ALA A 249 -14.41 -7.91 -15.41
N GLY A 250 -13.46 -6.97 -15.52
CA GLY A 250 -13.46 -5.95 -16.56
C GLY A 250 -14.57 -4.91 -16.40
N ALA A 251 -15.11 -4.71 -15.19
CA ALA A 251 -16.08 -3.65 -14.96
C ALA A 251 -15.43 -2.28 -15.13
N ASP A 252 -16.17 -1.31 -15.63
CA ASP A 252 -15.68 0.07 -15.73
C ASP A 252 -15.41 0.63 -14.34
N GLY A 253 -14.22 1.23 -14.17
CA GLY A 253 -13.86 1.97 -12.98
C GLY A 253 -14.36 3.41 -13.07
N ASP A 254 -14.78 3.99 -11.95
CA ASP A 254 -15.12 5.40 -11.87
C ASP A 254 -13.86 6.20 -11.51
N ILE A 255 -13.21 6.79 -12.51
CA ILE A 255 -11.97 7.56 -12.35
C ILE A 255 -12.23 8.90 -11.66
N GLU A 256 -13.46 9.42 -11.76
CA GLU A 256 -13.89 10.73 -11.25
C GLU A 256 -14.61 10.64 -9.89
N ALA A 257 -14.98 9.43 -9.45
CA ALA A 257 -15.53 9.23 -8.12
C ALA A 257 -14.59 9.81 -7.07
N SER A 258 -15.05 10.87 -6.41
CA SER A 258 -14.46 11.37 -5.17
C SER A 258 -14.66 10.29 -4.11
N HIS A 259 -13.75 9.34 -4.08
CA HIS A 259 -13.80 8.26 -3.11
C HIS A 259 -13.58 8.86 -1.73
N ALA A 260 -14.61 8.77 -0.90
CA ALA A 260 -14.56 9.19 0.49
C ALA A 260 -13.29 8.67 1.15
N GLU A 261 -12.53 9.63 1.68
CA GLU A 261 -11.26 9.46 2.38
C GLU A 261 -11.39 8.42 3.50
N ALA A 262 -11.21 7.15 3.17
CA ALA A 262 -10.64 6.18 4.08
C ALA A 262 -9.14 6.10 3.77
N TYR A 263 -8.49 7.26 3.68
CA TYR A 263 -7.04 7.31 3.62
C TYR A 263 -6.48 7.08 5.02
N MET A 264 -6.47 5.81 5.39
CA MET A 264 -5.40 5.11 6.10
C MET A 264 -4.27 6.00 6.65
N ASP A 265 -4.51 6.66 7.77
CA ASP A 265 -3.46 7.15 8.65
C ASP A 265 -2.67 5.94 9.18
N LEU A 266 -1.62 5.58 8.45
CA LEU A 266 -0.69 4.52 8.78
C LEU A 266 0.55 5.16 9.42
N PRO A 267 0.87 4.90 10.69
CA PRO A 267 2.07 5.49 11.28
C PRO A 267 3.32 4.98 10.55
N ALA A 268 4.28 5.89 10.35
CA ALA A 268 5.57 5.65 9.73
C ALA A 268 6.39 4.58 10.48
N SER A 269 6.14 3.29 10.21
CA SER A 269 7.06 2.18 10.47
C SER A 269 6.61 0.90 9.73
N LEU A 270 7.58 0.18 9.14
CA LEU A 270 7.34 -1.01 8.30
C LEU A 270 6.56 -2.14 8.99
N ARG A 271 6.79 -2.36 10.29
CA ARG A 271 6.18 -3.48 11.02
C ARG A 271 4.67 -3.30 11.22
N PRO A 272 4.17 -2.17 11.78
CA PRO A 272 2.74 -1.87 11.85
C PRO A 272 2.05 -1.90 10.48
N ALA A 273 2.66 -1.34 9.44
CA ALA A 273 2.11 -1.37 8.08
C ALA A 273 1.94 -2.80 7.57
N ALA A 274 3.00 -3.62 7.65
CA ALA A 274 2.94 -5.03 7.24
C ALA A 274 1.92 -5.83 8.04
N HIS A 275 1.85 -5.67 9.37
CA HIS A 275 0.86 -6.37 10.19
C HIS A 275 -0.57 -5.99 9.84
N ARG A 276 -0.81 -4.72 9.50
CA ARG A 276 -2.13 -4.26 9.11
C ARG A 276 -2.56 -4.87 7.77
N LEU A 277 -1.69 -4.86 6.77
CA LEU A 277 -1.95 -5.49 5.47
C LEU A 277 -2.15 -7.01 5.62
N ALA A 278 -1.38 -7.68 6.48
CA ALA A 278 -1.59 -9.07 6.82
C ALA A 278 -2.99 -9.32 7.43
N ARG A 279 -3.46 -8.47 8.35
CA ARG A 279 -4.83 -8.57 8.89
C ARG A 279 -5.92 -8.38 7.84
N LEU A 280 -5.73 -7.46 6.90
CA LEU A 280 -6.66 -7.27 5.79
C LEU A 280 -6.72 -8.53 4.92
N SER A 281 -5.57 -9.07 4.53
CA SER A 281 -5.47 -10.32 3.79
C SER A 281 -6.16 -11.48 4.50
N HIS A 282 -5.89 -11.63 5.80
CA HIS A 282 -6.51 -12.65 6.63
C HIS A 282 -8.03 -12.51 6.66
N ALA A 283 -8.54 -11.28 6.83
CA ALA A 283 -9.97 -11.00 6.78
C ALA A 283 -10.59 -11.31 5.41
N MET A 284 -9.89 -10.98 4.32
CA MET A 284 -10.35 -11.29 2.95
C MET A 284 -10.50 -12.79 2.71
N GLN A 285 -9.58 -13.59 3.25
CA GLN A 285 -9.55 -15.04 3.04
C GLN A 285 -10.53 -15.79 3.96
N HIS A 286 -10.66 -15.35 5.21
CA HIS A 286 -11.27 -16.17 6.26
C HIS A 286 -12.53 -15.56 6.90
N SER A 287 -12.85 -14.28 6.64
CA SER A 287 -14.02 -13.67 7.27
C SER A 287 -15.32 -14.01 6.52
N PRO A 288 -16.31 -14.65 7.18
CA PRO A 288 -17.62 -14.87 6.57
C PRO A 288 -18.36 -13.56 6.27
N LEU A 289 -18.03 -12.47 6.99
CA LEU A 289 -18.62 -11.15 6.73
C LEU A 289 -18.11 -10.55 5.41
N VAL A 290 -16.81 -10.72 5.11
CA VAL A 290 -16.24 -10.30 3.83
C VAL A 290 -16.83 -11.14 2.70
N THR A 291 -16.91 -12.46 2.86
CA THR A 291 -17.56 -13.36 1.88
C THR A 291 -19.00 -12.94 1.59
N ALA A 292 -19.78 -12.58 2.62
CA ALA A 292 -21.15 -12.12 2.44
C ALA A 292 -21.26 -10.82 1.64
N GLU A 293 -20.33 -9.87 1.84
CA GLU A 293 -20.28 -8.65 1.04
C GLU A 293 -19.85 -8.93 -0.40
N VAL A 294 -18.82 -9.77 -0.60
CA VAL A 294 -18.39 -10.18 -1.96
C VAL A 294 -19.52 -10.89 -2.71
N ALA A 295 -20.34 -11.71 -2.06
CA ALA A 295 -21.50 -12.35 -2.67
C ALA A 295 -22.59 -11.33 -3.02
N LYS A 296 -22.94 -10.45 -2.07
CA LYS A 296 -23.94 -9.39 -2.26
C LYS A 296 -23.57 -8.49 -3.44
N TRP A 297 -22.34 -7.97 -3.45
CA TRP A 297 -21.90 -6.98 -4.43
C TRP A 297 -21.36 -7.60 -5.72
N GLY A 298 -20.96 -8.88 -5.71
CA GLY A 298 -20.53 -9.60 -6.91
C GLY A 298 -21.65 -9.85 -7.91
N SER A 299 -22.89 -10.07 -7.44
CA SER A 299 -24.07 -10.22 -8.32
C SER A 299 -24.35 -8.97 -9.16
N ILE A 300 -24.14 -7.79 -8.56
CA ILE A 300 -24.35 -6.48 -9.19
C ILE A 300 -23.37 -6.24 -10.36
N VAL A 301 -22.19 -6.87 -10.33
CA VAL A 301 -21.13 -6.71 -11.34
C VAL A 301 -21.39 -7.56 -12.59
N THR A 302 -22.06 -8.71 -12.47
CA THR A 302 -22.34 -9.59 -13.61
C THR A 302 -23.70 -9.33 -14.25
N GLY A 303 -24.38 -8.22 -13.91
CA GLY A 303 -25.76 -7.95 -14.32
C GLY A 303 -26.79 -8.97 -13.77
N ALA A 304 -26.37 -9.83 -12.84
CA ALA A 304 -27.26 -10.79 -12.21
C ALA A 304 -28.00 -10.07 -11.07
N ARG A 305 -29.32 -9.88 -11.21
CA ARG A 305 -30.15 -9.31 -10.15
C ARG A 305 -29.85 -10.01 -8.82
N PRO A 306 -29.46 -9.28 -7.75
CA PRO A 306 -29.49 -9.87 -6.42
C PRO A 306 -30.94 -10.26 -6.12
N ALA A 307 -31.16 -11.49 -5.63
CA ALA A 307 -32.46 -11.92 -5.16
C ALA A 307 -32.96 -10.89 -4.13
N THR A 308 -33.96 -10.11 -4.50
CA THR A 308 -34.53 -9.08 -3.63
C THR A 308 -35.22 -9.77 -2.47
N LEU A 309 -34.93 -9.27 -1.27
CA LEU A 309 -35.46 -9.69 0.03
C LEU A 309 -36.96 -9.35 0.19
N THR A 310 -37.73 -9.41 -0.90
CA THR A 310 -39.14 -9.02 -1.02
C THR A 310 -40.06 -10.23 -1.20
N GLU A 311 -39.53 -11.44 -1.38
CA GLU A 311 -40.32 -12.67 -1.53
C GLU A 311 -40.69 -13.37 -0.20
N LEU A 312 -40.36 -12.77 0.95
CA LEU A 312 -40.93 -13.16 2.24
C LEU A 312 -42.09 -12.24 2.63
N ARG A 313 -43.16 -12.29 1.84
CA ARG A 313 -44.50 -11.90 2.32
C ARG A 313 -45.31 -13.19 2.48
N PRO A 314 -45.89 -13.49 3.65
CA PRO A 314 -46.76 -14.65 3.78
C PRO A 314 -47.94 -14.46 2.83
N GLN A 315 -48.16 -15.43 1.95
CA GLN A 315 -49.36 -15.48 1.11
C GLN A 315 -50.58 -15.43 2.04
N ARG A 316 -51.39 -14.38 1.91
CA ARG A 316 -52.74 -14.37 2.48
C ARG A 316 -53.51 -15.53 1.82
N GLY A 317 -53.98 -16.46 2.65
CA GLY A 317 -54.78 -17.60 2.21
C GLY A 317 -56.07 -17.18 1.50
N PRO A 318 -56.68 -18.10 0.74
CA PRO A 318 -57.82 -17.81 -0.12
C PRO A 318 -59.04 -17.37 0.69
N THR A 319 -59.67 -16.28 0.25
CA THR A 319 -60.96 -15.79 0.72
C THR A 319 -62.03 -16.83 0.41
N LEU A 320 -62.60 -17.46 1.44
CA LEU A 320 -63.81 -18.26 1.30
C LEU A 320 -64.98 -17.31 0.96
N SER A 321 -65.43 -17.35 -0.30
CA SER A 321 -66.66 -16.71 -0.73
C SER A 321 -67.85 -17.49 -0.15
N ARG A 322 -68.63 -16.82 0.69
CA ARG A 322 -69.89 -17.35 1.22
C ARG A 322 -71.00 -16.82 0.31
N ALA A 323 -71.61 -17.73 -0.45
CA ALA A 323 -72.83 -17.45 -1.20
C ALA A 323 -74.01 -17.26 -0.23
N ALA A 324 -74.79 -16.21 -0.49
CA ALA A 324 -76.19 -16.07 -0.10
C ALA A 324 -76.94 -15.60 -1.35
#